data_AF-A0A2P4SMP8-F1
#
_entry.id   AF-A0A2P4SMP8-F1
#
_cell.length_a   1.000
_cell.length_b   1.000
_cell.length_c   1.000
_cell.angle_alpha   90.00
_cell.angle_beta   90.00
_cell.angle_gamma   90.00
#
_symmetry.space_group_name_H-M   'P 1'
#
loop_
_entity.id
_entity.type
_entity.pdbx_description
1 polymer ?
#
loop_
_entity_poly.entity_id
_entity_poly.type
_entity_poly.pdbx_seq_one_letter_code
_entity_poly.pdbx_strand_id
1 'polypeptide(L)'
;LECHPGGHQILQSPYRSVDFDSSHLQQSAIQDLICDHSLAPGWYRFMIFDKPAEMPTKCVEMNHCGTQAPVWLSLKESESMPRPGEIKQLTACATWKFFFSTSKDCCLFRIPVSVRNCGDFFVYLLQPTQGCMGYCAEGKVAPSTSPSVSPALPAIPEVAAESIKGSIHLRCTFGIPFANSSVGFTVTWSRLSPEGIKEELKHETTVHTFSLLELDGINVRLGERVYCSSSAFFMEKPSIQSSAVESKEFFAGIKVI
;
A
#
# COMPACT_ATOMS: atom_id res chain seq x y z
N LEU A 1 -17.05 -25.66 9.30
CA LEU A 1 -15.62 -26.04 9.22
C LEU A 1 -14.76 -24.83 8.86
N GLU A 2 -15.12 -24.11 7.80
CA GLU A 2 -14.49 -22.88 7.30
C GLU A 2 -14.27 -21.76 8.33
N CYS A 3 -15.13 -21.62 9.34
CA CYS A 3 -14.94 -20.60 10.39
C CYS A 3 -13.90 -20.97 11.46
N HIS A 4 -13.36 -22.20 11.44
CA HIS A 4 -12.35 -22.65 12.40
C HIS A 4 -10.94 -22.45 11.81
N PRO A 5 -9.89 -22.38 12.66
CA PRO A 5 -8.51 -22.42 12.20
C PRO A 5 -8.27 -23.61 11.26
N GLY A 6 -7.68 -23.36 10.09
CA GLY A 6 -7.46 -24.38 9.05
C GLY A 6 -8.67 -24.69 8.14
N GLY A 7 -9.84 -24.13 8.43
CA GLY A 7 -11.02 -24.25 7.57
C GLY A 7 -11.02 -23.32 6.35
N HIS A 8 -10.15 -22.30 6.36
CA HIS A 8 -9.98 -21.33 5.30
C HIS A 8 -8.49 -21.00 5.12
N GLN A 9 -8.16 -20.51 3.94
CA GLN A 9 -6.85 -19.95 3.62
C GLN A 9 -6.84 -18.45 3.87
N ILE A 10 -5.67 -17.90 4.20
CA ILE A 10 -5.48 -16.45 4.32
C ILE A 10 -5.03 -15.91 2.97
N LEU A 11 -5.84 -15.03 2.37
CA LEU A 11 -5.48 -14.30 1.16
C LEU A 11 -4.91 -12.95 1.57
N GLN A 12 -3.59 -12.91 1.75
CA GLN A 12 -2.87 -11.74 2.24
C GLN A 12 -1.95 -11.13 1.18
N SER A 13 -2.16 -9.86 0.89
CA SER A 13 -1.22 -9.03 0.16
C SER A 13 -1.57 -7.56 0.34
N PRO A 14 -0.61 -6.67 0.63
CA PRO A 14 -0.88 -5.24 0.76
C PRO A 14 -1.35 -4.62 -0.55
N TYR A 15 -0.91 -5.17 -1.70
CA TYR A 15 -1.30 -4.68 -3.01
C TYR A 15 -2.77 -4.93 -3.32
N ARG A 16 -3.46 -5.86 -2.62
CA ARG A 16 -4.90 -6.09 -2.78
C ARG A 16 -5.78 -4.96 -2.25
N SER A 17 -5.21 -3.94 -1.60
CA SER A 17 -5.97 -2.79 -1.13
C SER A 17 -6.60 -2.02 -2.30
N VAL A 18 -7.87 -1.64 -2.18
CA VAL A 18 -8.52 -0.74 -3.15
C VAL A 18 -7.78 0.59 -3.31
N ASP A 19 -7.03 1.02 -2.30
CA ASP A 19 -6.24 2.26 -2.31
C ASP A 19 -4.90 2.12 -3.05
N PHE A 20 -4.49 0.90 -3.44
CA PHE A 20 -3.22 0.68 -4.14
C PHE A 20 -3.37 0.91 -5.65
N ASP A 21 -2.71 1.94 -6.17
CA ASP A 21 -2.60 2.21 -7.61
C ASP A 21 -1.54 1.30 -8.26
N SER A 22 -2.00 0.51 -9.22
CA SER A 22 -1.25 -0.51 -9.95
C SER A 22 -0.80 -0.02 -11.34
N SER A 23 -1.08 1.22 -11.70
CA SER A 23 -0.73 1.79 -13.01
C SER A 23 0.77 1.76 -13.27
N HIS A 24 1.58 1.98 -12.23
CA HIS A 24 3.04 1.89 -12.32
C HIS A 24 3.54 0.46 -12.60
N LEU A 25 2.90 -0.56 -12.00
CA LEU A 25 3.28 -1.96 -12.22
C LEU A 25 3.07 -2.39 -13.68
N GLN A 26 2.12 -1.79 -14.37
CA GLN A 26 1.86 -2.11 -15.79
C GLN A 26 2.98 -1.66 -16.72
N GLN A 27 3.78 -0.68 -16.32
CA GLN A 27 4.85 -0.12 -17.15
C GLN A 27 6.21 -0.72 -16.81
N SER A 28 6.48 -1.01 -15.53
CA SER A 28 7.81 -1.40 -15.05
C SER A 28 7.91 -2.83 -14.55
N ALA A 29 6.80 -3.45 -14.12
CA ALA A 29 6.83 -4.73 -13.42
C ALA A 29 5.53 -5.53 -13.60
N ILE A 30 5.18 -5.84 -14.85
CA ILE A 30 3.93 -6.55 -15.20
C ILE A 30 3.81 -7.91 -14.46
N GLN A 31 4.94 -8.53 -14.14
CA GLN A 31 5.00 -9.80 -13.41
C GLN A 31 4.53 -9.68 -11.95
N ASP A 32 4.54 -8.47 -11.37
CA ASP A 32 4.14 -8.21 -9.99
C ASP A 32 2.63 -7.92 -9.87
N LEU A 33 1.89 -7.90 -10.99
CA LEU A 33 0.44 -7.78 -10.98
C LEU A 33 -0.20 -9.02 -10.34
N ILE A 34 -1.19 -8.76 -9.49
CA ILE A 34 -2.06 -9.79 -8.92
C ILE A 34 -2.92 -10.40 -10.02
N CYS A 35 -2.77 -11.72 -10.14
CA CYS A 35 -3.38 -12.55 -11.16
C CYS A 35 -3.98 -13.81 -10.53
N ASP A 36 -5.23 -13.74 -10.10
CA ASP A 36 -5.94 -14.81 -9.40
C ASP A 36 -6.47 -15.91 -10.35
N HIS A 37 -5.99 -15.95 -11.60
CA HIS A 37 -6.29 -17.02 -12.54
C HIS A 37 -5.78 -18.39 -12.03
N SER A 38 -4.70 -18.40 -11.25
CA SER A 38 -4.12 -19.59 -10.63
C SER A 38 -4.55 -19.80 -9.18
N LEU A 39 -5.47 -18.97 -8.66
CA LEU A 39 -5.96 -19.11 -7.29
C LEU A 39 -6.72 -20.43 -7.14
N ALA A 40 -6.30 -21.26 -6.19
CA ALA A 40 -6.98 -22.53 -5.93
C ALA A 40 -8.44 -22.26 -5.46
N PRO A 41 -9.44 -23.05 -5.91
CA PRO A 41 -10.78 -22.94 -5.37
C PRO A 41 -10.79 -23.24 -3.86
N GLY A 42 -11.44 -22.39 -3.06
CA GLY A 42 -11.48 -22.61 -1.61
C GLY A 42 -12.07 -21.46 -0.81
N TRP A 43 -12.20 -21.67 0.50
CA TRP A 43 -12.60 -20.62 1.44
C TRP A 43 -11.40 -19.74 1.76
N TYR A 44 -11.54 -18.44 1.57
CA TYR A 44 -10.50 -17.45 1.83
C TYR A 44 -10.98 -16.39 2.81
N ARG A 45 -10.07 -15.95 3.67
CA ARG A 45 -10.21 -14.74 4.47
C ARG A 45 -9.20 -13.70 3.99
N PHE A 46 -9.67 -12.49 3.72
CA PHE A 46 -8.80 -11.41 3.29
C PHE A 46 -8.10 -10.75 4.47
N MET A 47 -6.82 -10.45 4.27
CA MET A 47 -6.01 -9.67 5.21
C MET A 47 -5.14 -8.68 4.41
N ILE A 48 -5.03 -7.45 4.90
CA ILE A 48 -4.12 -6.44 4.36
C ILE A 48 -3.29 -5.93 5.53
N PHE A 49 -1.95 -5.93 5.41
CA PHE A 49 -1.04 -5.52 6.49
C PHE A 49 -1.32 -6.25 7.82
N ASP A 50 -1.57 -7.56 7.77
CA ASP A 50 -1.95 -8.39 8.93
C ASP A 50 -3.22 -7.92 9.67
N LYS A 51 -4.01 -7.04 9.06
CA LYS A 51 -5.31 -6.58 9.57
C LYS A 51 -6.48 -7.21 8.80
N PRO A 52 -7.64 -7.42 9.45
CA PRO A 52 -8.83 -7.91 8.79
C PRO A 52 -9.29 -7.00 7.65
N ALA A 53 -9.54 -7.62 6.49
CA ALA A 53 -10.10 -6.96 5.32
C ALA A 53 -11.27 -7.77 4.75
N GLU A 54 -12.08 -7.11 3.94
CA GLU A 54 -13.25 -7.69 3.28
C GLU A 54 -13.21 -7.37 1.78
N MET A 55 -13.90 -8.17 0.95
CA MET A 55 -14.09 -7.75 -0.44
C MET A 55 -14.91 -6.45 -0.47
N PRO A 56 -14.47 -5.41 -1.22
CA PRO A 56 -15.21 -4.16 -1.33
C PRO A 56 -16.58 -4.42 -1.96
N THR A 57 -17.60 -3.74 -1.47
CA THR A 57 -18.98 -3.85 -1.98
C THR A 57 -19.35 -2.77 -3.00
N LYS A 58 -18.38 -1.90 -3.32
CA LYS A 58 -18.48 -0.82 -4.29
C LYS A 58 -17.55 -1.10 -5.47
N CYS A 59 -17.93 -0.58 -6.63
CA CYS A 59 -17.13 -0.67 -7.83
C CYS A 59 -15.74 -0.06 -7.62
N VAL A 60 -14.71 -0.85 -7.86
CA VAL A 60 -13.30 -0.44 -7.79
C VAL A 60 -12.85 0.01 -9.18
N GLU A 61 -12.11 1.11 -9.25
CA GLU A 61 -11.56 1.61 -10.52
C GLU A 61 -10.49 0.68 -11.09
N MET A 62 -10.37 0.65 -12.42
CA MET A 62 -9.32 -0.13 -13.09
C MET A 62 -7.93 0.27 -12.59
N ASN A 63 -6.99 -0.68 -12.66
CA ASN A 63 -5.61 -0.48 -12.23
C ASN A 63 -5.47 -0.23 -10.73
N HIS A 64 -6.43 -0.67 -9.92
CA HIS A 64 -6.33 -0.69 -8.47
C HIS A 64 -6.19 -2.12 -7.94
N CYS A 65 -5.89 -2.24 -6.65
CA CYS A 65 -5.84 -3.52 -5.92
C CYS A 65 -4.84 -4.54 -6.49
N GLY A 66 -3.76 -4.01 -7.07
CA GLY A 66 -2.62 -4.77 -7.56
C GLY A 66 -2.88 -5.39 -8.94
N THR A 67 -3.98 -5.06 -9.62
CA THR A 67 -4.41 -5.74 -10.84
C THR A 67 -4.93 -4.76 -11.90
N GLN A 68 -5.03 -5.22 -13.15
CA GLN A 68 -5.66 -4.46 -14.25
C GLN A 68 -7.19 -4.50 -14.18
N ALA A 69 -7.72 -5.64 -13.75
CA ALA A 69 -9.15 -5.95 -13.68
C ALA A 69 -9.55 -6.25 -12.23
N PRO A 70 -9.89 -5.22 -11.45
CA PRO A 70 -10.27 -5.34 -10.04
C PRO A 70 -11.57 -6.15 -9.90
N VAL A 71 -11.56 -7.16 -9.02
CA VAL A 71 -12.74 -7.97 -8.68
C VAL A 71 -13.27 -7.57 -7.30
N TRP A 72 -14.53 -7.16 -7.25
CA TRP A 72 -15.23 -6.66 -6.06
C TRP A 72 -16.57 -7.39 -5.88
N LEU A 73 -17.16 -7.34 -4.68
CA LEU A 73 -18.42 -8.03 -4.38
C LEU A 73 -19.62 -7.15 -4.76
N SER A 74 -20.41 -7.56 -5.74
CA SER A 74 -21.61 -6.83 -6.14
C SER A 74 -22.80 -7.24 -5.28
N LEU A 75 -23.37 -6.25 -4.59
CA LEU A 75 -24.63 -6.37 -3.89
C LEU A 75 -25.70 -5.62 -4.70
N LYS A 76 -26.77 -6.30 -5.09
CA LYS A 76 -27.97 -5.63 -5.61
C LYS A 76 -28.66 -4.83 -4.50
N GLU A 77 -29.54 -3.90 -4.85
CA GLU A 77 -30.26 -3.08 -3.88
C GLU A 77 -31.02 -3.88 -2.81
N SER A 78 -31.51 -5.08 -3.15
CA SER A 78 -32.19 -6.00 -2.23
C SER A 78 -31.25 -6.96 -1.50
N GLU A 79 -29.96 -6.99 -1.84
CA GLU A 79 -28.97 -7.91 -1.30
C GLU A 79 -28.10 -7.20 -0.24
N SER A 80 -27.99 -7.82 0.92
CA SER A 80 -27.05 -7.44 1.98
C SER A 80 -26.03 -8.54 2.26
N MET A 81 -24.97 -8.21 3.01
CA MET A 81 -24.04 -9.19 3.57
C MET A 81 -24.76 -10.20 4.48
N PRO A 82 -24.28 -11.46 4.58
CA PRO A 82 -24.89 -12.49 5.40
C PRO A 82 -24.87 -12.13 6.89
N ARG A 83 -25.92 -12.54 7.62
CA ARG A 83 -25.96 -12.42 9.09
C ARG A 83 -25.01 -13.43 9.74
N PRO A 84 -24.57 -13.22 10.99
CA PRO A 84 -23.71 -14.18 11.69
C PRO A 84 -24.23 -15.61 11.62
N GLY A 85 -23.38 -16.53 11.17
CA GLY A 85 -23.70 -17.96 10.98
C GLY A 85 -24.32 -18.30 9.62
N GLU A 86 -24.73 -17.32 8.82
CA GLU A 86 -25.35 -17.51 7.51
C GLU A 86 -24.30 -17.64 6.39
N ILE A 87 -24.62 -18.44 5.38
CA ILE A 87 -23.95 -18.46 4.08
C ILE A 87 -24.89 -17.85 3.05
N LYS A 88 -24.40 -16.91 2.25
CA LYS A 88 -25.16 -16.29 1.16
C LYS A 88 -24.41 -16.40 -0.16
N GLN A 89 -25.12 -16.80 -1.20
CA GLN A 89 -24.61 -16.79 -2.57
C GLN A 89 -24.75 -15.38 -3.13
N LEU A 90 -23.63 -14.81 -3.57
CA LEU A 90 -23.50 -13.46 -4.10
C LEU A 90 -22.72 -13.51 -5.41
N THR A 91 -22.59 -12.36 -6.07
CA THR A 91 -21.84 -12.23 -7.32
C THR A 91 -20.68 -11.27 -7.10
N ALA A 92 -19.47 -11.71 -7.40
CA ALA A 92 -18.34 -10.80 -7.59
C ALA A 92 -18.31 -10.31 -9.05
N CYS A 93 -17.87 -9.08 -9.23
CA CYS A 93 -17.83 -8.38 -10.50
C CYS A 93 -16.42 -7.91 -10.79
N ALA A 94 -15.96 -8.06 -12.03
CA ALA A 94 -14.72 -7.46 -12.48
C ALA A 94 -15.00 -6.15 -13.23
N THR A 95 -14.30 -5.09 -12.82
CA THR A 95 -14.36 -3.80 -13.50
C THR A 95 -13.46 -3.80 -14.74
N TRP A 96 -13.99 -3.33 -15.87
CA TRP A 96 -13.21 -3.15 -17.10
C TRP A 96 -13.71 -1.93 -17.90
N LYS A 97 -12.79 -1.33 -18.67
CA LYS A 97 -13.06 -0.23 -19.59
C LYS A 97 -12.42 -0.57 -20.93
N PHE A 98 -13.20 -0.52 -21.99
CA PHE A 98 -12.67 -0.69 -23.34
C PHE A 98 -11.96 0.60 -23.78
N PHE A 99 -10.80 0.48 -24.41
CA PHE A 99 -9.95 1.61 -24.84
C PHE A 99 -10.67 2.64 -25.74
N PHE A 100 -11.72 2.22 -26.45
CA PHE A 100 -12.51 3.08 -27.34
C PHE A 100 -13.83 3.55 -26.74
N SER A 101 -14.12 3.19 -25.48
CA SER A 101 -15.34 3.60 -24.79
C SER A 101 -15.03 4.55 -23.64
N THR A 102 -15.83 5.60 -23.51
CA THR A 102 -15.83 6.46 -22.32
C THR A 102 -16.58 5.81 -21.16
N SER A 103 -17.42 4.81 -21.42
CA SER A 103 -18.15 4.07 -20.38
C SER A 103 -17.29 2.96 -19.76
N LYS A 104 -17.21 2.99 -18.43
CA LYS A 104 -16.64 1.92 -17.60
C LYS A 104 -17.76 0.93 -17.28
N ASP A 105 -17.52 -0.36 -17.48
CA ASP A 105 -18.41 -1.40 -16.98
C ASP A 105 -17.83 -1.96 -15.67
N CYS A 106 -18.51 -1.64 -14.57
CA CYS A 106 -18.14 -2.12 -13.24
C CYS A 106 -18.37 -3.63 -13.05
N CYS A 107 -19.14 -4.27 -13.92
CA CYS A 107 -19.45 -5.69 -13.81
C CYS A 107 -19.48 -6.38 -15.18
N LEU A 108 -18.38 -6.22 -15.91
CA LEU A 108 -18.20 -6.87 -17.22
C LEU A 108 -18.17 -8.39 -17.06
N PHE A 109 -17.37 -8.88 -16.10
CA PHE A 109 -17.32 -10.30 -15.76
C PHE A 109 -18.01 -10.55 -14.43
N ARG A 110 -18.80 -11.62 -14.37
CA ARG A 110 -19.53 -12.07 -13.18
C ARG A 110 -18.95 -13.38 -12.69
N ILE A 111 -18.63 -13.44 -11.41
CA ILE A 111 -18.03 -14.61 -10.77
C ILE A 111 -18.92 -14.99 -9.58
N PRO A 112 -19.44 -16.22 -9.50
CA PRO A 112 -20.23 -16.66 -8.35
C PRO A 112 -19.33 -16.77 -7.12
N VAL A 113 -19.76 -16.20 -6.00
CA VAL A 113 -19.04 -16.26 -4.72
C VAL A 113 -20.01 -16.59 -3.60
N SER A 114 -19.65 -17.55 -2.75
CA SER A 114 -20.37 -17.79 -1.50
C SER A 114 -19.70 -17.03 -0.37
N VAL A 115 -20.46 -16.28 0.41
CA VAL A 115 -19.93 -15.53 1.56
C VAL A 115 -20.51 -16.14 2.83
N ARG A 116 -19.66 -16.46 3.80
CA ARG A 116 -20.07 -16.88 5.14
C ARG A 116 -19.67 -15.86 6.18
N ASN A 117 -20.60 -15.51 7.05
CA ASN A 117 -20.31 -14.71 8.24
C ASN A 117 -19.95 -15.62 9.42
N CYS A 118 -18.71 -15.55 9.89
CA CYS A 118 -18.22 -16.32 11.03
C CYS A 118 -18.39 -15.60 12.38
N GLY A 119 -19.12 -14.48 12.41
CA GLY A 119 -19.25 -13.59 13.55
C GLY A 119 -18.24 -12.44 13.45
N ASP A 120 -16.96 -12.73 13.66
CA ASP A 120 -15.91 -11.72 13.72
C ASP A 120 -15.32 -11.35 12.34
N PHE A 121 -15.41 -12.28 11.38
CA PHE A 121 -14.88 -12.15 10.03
C PHE A 121 -15.77 -12.86 9.01
N PHE A 122 -15.61 -12.48 7.75
CA PHE A 122 -16.19 -13.22 6.63
C PHE A 122 -15.16 -14.12 5.98
N VAL A 123 -15.64 -15.24 5.46
CA VAL A 123 -14.89 -16.07 4.53
C VAL A 123 -15.64 -16.14 3.21
N TYR A 124 -14.88 -16.18 2.13
CA TYR A 124 -15.37 -16.12 0.76
C TYR A 124 -14.96 -17.40 0.05
N LEU A 125 -15.91 -18.14 -0.50
CA LEU A 125 -15.63 -19.26 -1.37
C LEU A 125 -15.27 -18.70 -2.74
N LEU A 126 -13.97 -18.60 -3.01
CA LEU A 126 -13.43 -18.02 -4.24
C LEU A 126 -13.08 -19.12 -5.23
N GLN A 127 -13.08 -18.74 -6.50
CA GLN A 127 -12.69 -19.57 -7.62
C GLN A 127 -11.62 -18.84 -8.46
N PRO A 128 -10.78 -19.57 -9.22
CA PRO A 128 -9.84 -18.93 -10.12
C PRO A 128 -10.55 -18.04 -11.14
N THR A 129 -9.97 -16.87 -11.42
CA THR A 129 -10.57 -15.88 -12.32
C THR A 129 -10.39 -16.26 -13.79
N GLN A 130 -11.27 -15.74 -14.66
CA GLN A 130 -11.13 -15.91 -16.11
C GLN A 130 -10.09 -14.93 -16.69
N GLY A 131 -8.85 -15.37 -16.83
CA GLY A 131 -7.74 -14.49 -17.18
C GLY A 131 -7.24 -13.69 -15.98
N CYS A 132 -6.38 -12.70 -16.25
CA CYS A 132 -5.60 -12.01 -15.23
C CYS A 132 -6.42 -10.90 -14.54
N MET A 133 -7.18 -11.30 -13.52
CA MET A 133 -7.96 -10.43 -12.66
C MET A 133 -7.56 -10.68 -11.20
N GLY A 134 -7.86 -9.75 -10.30
CA GLY A 134 -7.49 -9.86 -8.89
C GLY A 134 -8.64 -9.55 -7.95
N TYR A 135 -8.89 -10.43 -6.97
CA TYR A 135 -9.81 -10.16 -5.88
C TYR A 135 -9.25 -9.06 -4.98
N CYS A 136 -9.95 -7.93 -4.97
CA CYS A 136 -9.61 -6.79 -4.13
C CYS A 136 -10.05 -7.02 -2.69
N ALA A 137 -9.43 -6.27 -1.79
CA ALA A 137 -9.81 -6.19 -0.40
C ALA A 137 -9.81 -4.72 0.06
N GLU A 138 -10.68 -4.42 1.01
CA GLU A 138 -10.81 -3.13 1.69
C GLU A 138 -10.70 -3.40 3.19
N GLY A 139 -9.85 -2.63 3.88
CA GLY A 139 -9.67 -2.76 5.32
C GLY A 139 -10.96 -2.45 6.07
N LYS A 140 -11.23 -3.14 7.18
CA LYS A 140 -12.32 -2.77 8.10
C LYS A 140 -12.01 -1.44 8.79
N VAL A 141 -12.35 -0.33 8.15
CA VAL A 141 -12.38 0.96 8.84
C VAL A 141 -13.63 0.95 9.71
N ALA A 142 -13.45 0.92 11.04
CA ALA A 142 -14.56 1.20 11.95
C ALA A 142 -15.22 2.53 11.52
N PRO A 143 -16.55 2.71 11.63
CA PRO A 143 -17.19 3.96 11.28
C PRO A 143 -16.75 5.05 12.27
N SER A 144 -15.57 5.63 12.05
CA SER A 144 -15.06 6.78 12.77
C SER A 144 -15.55 8.03 12.05
N THR A 145 -16.52 8.70 12.67
CA THR A 145 -16.85 10.11 12.45
C THR A 145 -15.66 11.00 12.81
N SER A 146 -14.62 10.98 11.98
CA SER A 146 -13.53 11.95 12.06
C SER A 146 -13.16 12.40 10.65
N PRO A 147 -13.03 13.72 10.40
CA PRO A 147 -12.57 14.23 9.12
C PRO A 147 -11.20 13.62 8.84
N SER A 148 -10.83 13.46 7.57
CA SER A 148 -9.50 13.02 7.12
C SER A 148 -8.38 13.64 7.95
N VAL A 149 -7.98 12.97 9.03
CA VAL A 149 -6.88 13.41 9.88
C VAL A 149 -5.65 13.08 9.06
N SER A 150 -4.83 14.07 8.75
CA SER A 150 -3.52 13.83 8.18
C SER A 150 -2.67 13.07 9.21
N PRO A 151 -1.76 12.19 8.77
CA PRO A 151 -0.80 11.53 9.65
C PRO A 151 -0.06 12.56 10.51
N ALA A 152 0.26 12.18 11.75
CA ALA A 152 1.08 13.02 12.61
C ALA A 152 2.43 13.29 11.92
N LEU A 153 2.96 14.50 12.11
CA LEU A 153 4.26 14.87 11.55
C LEU A 153 5.36 13.98 12.15
N PRO A 154 6.29 13.45 11.33
CA PRO A 154 7.50 12.83 11.83
C PRO A 154 8.31 13.79 12.72
N ALA A 155 9.08 13.23 13.65
CA ALA A 155 10.15 13.96 14.32
C ALA A 155 11.15 14.49 13.28
N ILE A 156 11.81 15.60 13.61
CA ILE A 156 12.85 16.19 12.76
C ILE A 156 13.90 15.11 12.45
N PRO A 157 14.13 14.78 11.15
CA PRO A 157 15.06 13.72 10.83
C PRO A 157 16.49 14.08 11.23
N GLU A 158 17.22 13.09 11.75
CA GLU A 158 18.62 13.23 12.12
C GLU A 158 19.50 12.50 11.11
N VAL A 159 20.47 13.23 10.54
CA VAL A 159 21.44 12.68 9.58
C VAL A 159 22.76 12.44 10.29
N ALA A 160 23.26 11.20 10.20
CA ALA A 160 24.55 10.80 10.74
C ALA A 160 25.33 9.97 9.70
N ALA A 161 26.65 10.07 9.69
CA ALA A 161 27.49 9.22 8.87
C ALA A 161 27.83 7.92 9.60
N GLU A 162 27.74 6.78 8.91
CA GLU A 162 28.10 5.46 9.42
C GLU A 162 28.90 4.64 8.40
N SER A 163 29.79 3.77 8.88
CA SER A 163 30.52 2.83 8.02
C SER A 163 29.82 1.48 8.04
N ILE A 164 29.38 1.02 6.87
CA ILE A 164 28.73 -0.27 6.67
C ILE A 164 29.57 -1.07 5.71
N LYS A 165 30.16 -2.18 6.18
CA LYS A 165 30.94 -3.12 5.35
C LYS A 165 32.05 -2.47 4.51
N GLY A 166 32.65 -1.37 5.00
CA GLY A 166 33.73 -0.65 4.32
C GLY A 166 33.28 0.51 3.42
N SER A 167 31.98 0.69 3.19
CA SER A 167 31.41 1.87 2.52
C SER A 167 30.86 2.87 3.54
N ILE A 168 31.02 4.16 3.28
CA ILE A 168 30.46 5.22 4.14
C ILE A 168 29.05 5.55 3.65
N HIS A 169 28.09 5.55 4.57
CA HIS A 169 26.69 5.87 4.31
C HIS A 169 26.26 7.03 5.19
N LEU A 170 25.37 7.86 4.66
CA LEU A 170 24.55 8.76 5.45
C LEU A 170 23.28 8.02 5.85
N ARG A 171 23.03 7.97 7.14
CA ARG A 171 21.82 7.44 7.74
C ARG A 171 20.93 8.58 8.15
N CYS A 172 19.73 8.63 7.59
CA CYS A 172 18.67 9.51 8.04
C CYS A 172 17.72 8.71 8.94
N THR A 173 17.54 9.15 10.18
CA THR A 173 16.64 8.51 11.16
C THR A 173 15.45 9.42 11.41
N PHE A 174 14.25 8.85 11.37
CA PHE A 174 12.98 9.57 11.51
C PHE A 174 11.94 8.64 12.15
N GLY A 175 10.83 9.20 12.63
CA GLY A 175 9.75 8.42 13.21
C GLY A 175 8.70 9.30 13.85
N ILE A 176 7.54 8.73 14.16
CA ILE A 176 6.48 9.46 14.87
C ILE A 176 6.58 9.14 16.36
N PRO A 177 6.72 10.15 17.24
CA PRO A 177 6.64 9.94 18.68
C PRO A 177 5.28 9.35 19.03
N PHE A 178 5.27 8.19 19.72
CA PHE A 178 4.04 7.54 20.22
C PHE A 178 3.09 6.95 19.17
N ALA A 179 3.58 6.53 17.99
CA ALA A 179 2.73 5.87 17.01
C ALA A 179 2.32 4.45 17.42
N ASN A 180 1.00 4.24 17.56
CA ASN A 180 0.37 2.93 17.72
C ASN A 180 -0.19 2.37 16.40
N SER A 181 0.02 3.07 15.28
CA SER A 181 -0.51 2.75 13.96
C SER A 181 0.60 2.39 12.97
N SER A 182 0.28 1.51 12.01
CA SER A 182 1.13 1.15 10.87
C SER A 182 1.21 2.35 9.91
N VAL A 183 2.20 3.21 10.12
CA VAL A 183 2.52 4.35 9.25
C VAL A 183 3.69 4.01 8.34
N GLY A 184 3.63 4.48 7.10
CA GLY A 184 4.76 4.48 6.18
C GLY A 184 5.37 5.87 6.10
N PHE A 185 6.58 5.94 5.56
CA PHE A 185 7.31 7.18 5.36
C PHE A 185 7.71 7.34 3.90
N THR A 186 7.57 8.56 3.38
CA THR A 186 8.21 8.98 2.14
C THR A 186 9.46 9.76 2.52
N VAL A 187 10.60 9.39 1.97
CA VAL A 187 11.90 9.98 2.30
C VAL A 187 12.54 10.53 1.05
N THR A 188 12.96 11.79 1.10
CA THR A 188 13.68 12.47 0.03
C THR A 188 15.04 12.95 0.54
N TRP A 189 16.10 12.47 -0.09
CA TRP A 189 17.44 13.03 0.06
C TRP A 189 17.66 14.12 -0.98
N SER A 190 18.22 15.24 -0.55
CA SER A 190 18.57 16.34 -1.44
C SER A 190 19.94 16.92 -1.10
N ARG A 191 20.61 17.48 -2.10
CA ARG A 191 21.82 18.30 -1.92
C ARG A 191 21.56 19.75 -2.28
N LEU A 192 22.30 20.66 -1.67
CA LEU A 192 22.31 22.06 -2.07
C LEU A 192 23.30 22.27 -3.22
N SER A 193 22.81 22.77 -4.36
CA SER A 193 23.64 23.23 -5.46
C SER A 193 24.41 24.51 -5.07
N PRO A 194 25.50 24.86 -5.77
CA PRO A 194 26.21 26.12 -5.58
C PRO A 194 25.33 27.36 -5.72
N GLU A 195 24.28 27.28 -6.52
CA GLU A 195 23.28 28.33 -6.76
C GLU A 195 22.21 28.40 -5.67
N GLY A 196 22.30 27.54 -4.65
CA GLY A 196 21.34 27.48 -3.54
C GLY A 196 20.06 26.72 -3.87
N ILE A 197 20.05 25.93 -4.96
CA ILE A 197 18.90 25.11 -5.36
C ILE A 197 19.04 23.73 -4.72
N LYS A 198 17.95 23.17 -4.18
CA LYS A 198 17.96 21.79 -3.69
C LYS A 198 17.71 20.82 -4.83
N GLU A 199 18.67 19.95 -5.08
CA GLU A 199 18.61 18.88 -6.07
C GLU A 199 18.27 17.56 -5.38
N GLU A 200 17.26 16.85 -5.87
CA GLU A 200 16.90 15.53 -5.37
C GLU A 200 17.96 14.48 -5.77
N LEU A 201 18.40 13.70 -4.79
CA LEU A 201 19.36 12.60 -4.98
C LEU A 201 18.69 11.23 -4.94
N LYS A 202 17.70 11.08 -4.06
CA LYS A 202 17.01 9.81 -3.83
C LYS A 202 15.63 10.08 -3.25
N HIS A 203 14.61 9.43 -3.80
CA HIS A 203 13.26 9.42 -3.26
C HIS A 203 12.79 7.97 -3.08
N GLU A 204 12.30 7.63 -1.88
CA GLU A 204 11.84 6.29 -1.57
C GLU A 204 10.65 6.28 -0.59
N THR A 205 9.90 5.19 -0.60
CA THR A 205 8.88 4.90 0.43
C THR A 205 9.33 3.71 1.26
N THR A 206 9.17 3.80 2.58
CA THR A 206 9.65 2.79 3.52
C THR A 206 8.77 2.69 4.75
N VAL A 207 8.71 1.50 5.32
CA VAL A 207 8.11 1.25 6.65
C VAL A 207 9.16 1.27 7.76
N HIS A 208 10.45 1.34 7.40
CA HIS A 208 11.54 1.47 8.34
C HIS A 208 11.65 2.91 8.82
N THR A 209 12.12 3.10 10.06
CA THR A 209 12.37 4.40 10.68
C THR A 209 13.73 4.99 10.30
N PHE A 210 14.28 4.56 9.17
CA PHE A 210 15.54 5.07 8.64
C PHE A 210 15.65 4.88 7.13
N SER A 211 16.52 5.68 6.52
CA SER A 211 16.94 5.61 5.12
C SER A 211 18.46 5.73 5.02
N LEU A 212 19.04 5.11 4.00
CA LEU A 212 20.48 5.15 3.71
C LEU A 212 20.77 5.79 2.37
N LEU A 213 21.83 6.60 2.32
CA LEU A 213 22.42 7.18 1.11
C LEU A 213 23.93 6.92 1.12
N GLU A 214 24.48 6.27 0.10
CA GLU A 214 25.91 5.95 0.03
C GLU A 214 26.73 7.18 -0.40
N LEU A 215 27.87 7.42 0.26
CA LEU A 215 28.85 8.43 -0.12
C LEU A 215 29.85 7.84 -1.14
N ASP A 216 29.37 7.60 -2.35
CA ASP A 216 30.13 6.97 -3.45
C ASP A 216 30.90 7.97 -4.34
N GLY A 217 30.72 9.28 -4.13
CA GLY A 217 31.29 10.35 -4.97
C GLY A 217 30.51 10.63 -6.27
N ILE A 218 29.47 9.84 -6.55
CA ILE A 218 28.54 10.00 -7.67
C ILE A 218 27.31 10.77 -7.19
N ASN A 219 26.65 10.26 -6.15
CA ASN A 219 25.43 10.83 -5.57
C ASN A 219 25.74 11.98 -4.62
N VAL A 220 26.79 11.83 -3.80
CA VAL A 220 27.24 12.86 -2.86
C VAL A 220 28.77 12.93 -2.86
N ARG A 221 29.30 14.15 -2.91
CA ARG A 221 30.73 14.45 -2.86
C ARG A 221 31.12 15.15 -1.56
N LEU A 222 32.39 15.00 -1.18
CA LEU A 222 32.93 15.78 -0.07
C LEU A 222 32.83 17.28 -0.35
N GLY A 223 32.39 18.04 0.66
CA GLY A 223 32.12 19.47 0.58
C GLY A 223 30.67 19.83 0.23
N GLU A 224 29.83 18.85 -0.12
CA GLU A 224 28.40 19.09 -0.36
C GLU A 224 27.59 19.16 0.94
N ARG A 225 26.46 19.86 0.87
CA ARG A 225 25.49 19.99 1.96
C ARG A 225 24.27 19.16 1.61
N VAL A 226 23.93 18.24 2.49
CA VAL A 226 22.87 17.24 2.27
C VAL A 226 21.76 17.45 3.29
N TYR A 227 20.52 17.25 2.85
CA TYR A 227 19.32 17.27 3.67
C TYR A 227 18.54 15.97 3.48
N CYS A 228 17.87 15.54 4.53
CA CYS A 228 16.90 14.47 4.48
C CYS A 228 15.53 15.03 4.88
N SER A 229 14.53 14.81 4.04
CA SER A 229 13.15 15.17 4.31
C SER A 229 12.30 13.91 4.46
N SER A 230 11.42 13.88 5.45
CA SER A 230 10.50 12.75 5.66
C SER A 230 9.06 13.24 5.84
N SER A 231 8.11 12.60 5.18
CA SER A 231 6.68 12.71 5.47
C SER A 231 6.13 11.36 5.91
N ALA A 232 5.09 11.37 6.73
CA ALA A 232 4.36 10.16 7.12
C ALA A 232 3.11 10.00 6.27
N PHE A 233 2.69 8.77 6.04
CA PHE A 233 1.39 8.43 5.47
C PHE A 233 0.75 7.25 6.22
N PHE A 234 -0.57 7.22 6.23
CA PHE A 234 -1.27 6.03 6.71
C PHE A 234 -1.17 4.96 5.64
N MET A 235 -0.69 3.75 5.99
CA MET A 235 -0.59 2.64 5.03
C MET A 235 -1.95 2.28 4.40
N GLU A 236 -3.05 2.57 5.11
CA GLU A 236 -4.42 2.41 4.63
C GLU A 236 -4.81 3.46 3.57
N LYS A 237 -4.21 4.67 3.60
CA LYS A 237 -4.45 5.74 2.62
C LYS A 237 -3.14 6.48 2.27
N PRO A 238 -2.30 5.91 1.41
CA PRO A 238 -1.00 6.50 1.05
C PRO A 238 -1.11 7.88 0.35
N SER A 239 -2.27 8.17 -0.23
CA SER A 239 -2.60 9.47 -0.83
C SER A 239 -2.71 10.60 0.19
N ILE A 240 -2.94 10.28 1.47
CA ILE A 240 -3.00 11.25 2.56
C ILE A 240 -1.66 11.24 3.29
N GLN A 241 -0.82 12.21 2.96
CA GLN A 241 0.49 12.38 3.58
C GLN A 241 0.49 13.57 4.55
N SER A 242 1.32 13.50 5.59
CA SER A 242 1.67 14.67 6.38
C SER A 242 2.48 15.65 5.53
N SER A 243 2.62 16.88 6.00
CA SER A 243 3.69 17.75 5.49
C SER A 243 5.05 17.09 5.75
N ALA A 244 6.01 17.36 4.88
CA ALA A 244 7.37 16.85 5.02
C ALA A 244 8.13 17.67 6.07
N VAL A 245 8.92 16.98 6.90
CA VAL A 245 9.81 17.56 7.90
C VAL A 245 11.24 17.31 7.47
N GLU A 246 12.03 18.37 7.42
CA GLU A 246 13.41 18.35 6.94
C GLU A 246 14.41 18.34 8.09
N SER A 247 15.52 17.62 7.89
CA SER A 247 16.66 17.58 8.80
C SER A 247 17.37 18.93 8.87
N LYS A 248 18.24 19.07 9.87
CA LYS A 248 19.30 20.09 9.80
C LYS A 248 20.25 19.80 8.63
N GLU A 249 20.93 20.84 8.16
CA GLU A 249 21.98 20.71 7.16
C GLU A 249 23.07 19.73 7.65
N PHE A 250 23.38 18.74 6.82
CA PHE A 250 24.53 17.85 7.03
C PHE A 250 25.64 18.23 6.05
N PHE A 251 26.78 18.67 6.56
CA PHE A 251 27.95 18.95 5.74
C PHE A 251 28.79 17.67 5.56
N ALA A 252 28.88 17.18 4.32
CA ALA A 252 29.68 16.00 3.98
C ALA A 252 31.17 16.36 3.94
N GLY A 253 31.76 16.59 5.12
CA GLY A 253 33.16 17.00 5.27
C GLY A 253 33.94 16.13 6.25
N ILE A 254 35.26 16.29 6.24
CA ILE A 254 36.15 15.65 7.20
C ILE A 254 36.26 16.54 8.44
N LYS A 255 35.82 16.03 9.58
CA LYS A 255 36.00 16.70 10.87
C LYS A 255 37.37 16.32 11.44
N VAL A 256 38.30 17.27 11.48
CA VAL A 256 39.57 17.11 12.19
C VAL A 256 39.31 17.43 13.66
N ILE A 257 39.62 16.48 14.54
CA ILE A 257 39.45 16.59 16.00
C ILE A 257 40.82 16.86 16.62
#